data_AF-A0A8J3U2T2-F1
#
_entry.id   AF-A0A8J3U2T2-F1
#
_cell.length_a   1.000
_cell.length_b   1.000
_cell.length_c   1.000
_cell.angle_alpha   90.00
_cell.angle_beta   90.00
_cell.angle_gamma   90.00
#
_symmetry.space_group_name_H-M   'P 1'
#
loop_
_entity.id
_entity.type
_entity.pdbx_description
1 polymer ?
#
loop_
_entity_poly.entity_id
_entity_poly.type
_entity_poly.pdbx_seq_one_letter_code
_entity_poly.pdbx_strand_id
1 'polypeptide(L)'
;MTERLDQPRELTPRVRLYYDPEAFGRLSERIARFLGTARFIVYMTVFVSVWLVWNSFTPYAFDPYPFIFLTLMLSLQASYAAPLILLAQNRQADRDRVLYEQDRITAERDQAEIEYLTREIAGLRMAVGEVATRDYLRAELQRLQDELSGPAS
;
A
#
# COMPACT_ATOMS: atom_id res chain seq x y z
N MET A 1 -4.58 -24.34 56.24
CA MET A 1 -4.99 -25.33 55.23
C MET A 1 -5.82 -24.58 54.19
N THR A 2 -5.14 -23.85 53.30
CA THR A 2 -5.77 -23.08 52.22
C THR A 2 -5.34 -23.69 50.90
N GLU A 3 -6.30 -24.37 50.30
CA GLU A 3 -6.23 -25.09 49.04
C GLU A 3 -6.07 -24.06 47.91
N ARG A 4 -4.83 -23.89 47.41
CA ARG A 4 -4.56 -23.19 46.15
C ARG A 4 -4.58 -24.23 45.02
N LEU A 5 -5.78 -24.59 44.60
CA LEU A 5 -6.02 -25.42 43.43
C LEU A 5 -6.96 -24.68 42.48
N ASP A 6 -6.44 -23.65 41.82
CA ASP A 6 -7.10 -23.16 40.61
C ASP A 6 -6.11 -22.42 39.69
N GLN A 7 -5.35 -23.21 38.94
CA GLN A 7 -4.68 -22.71 37.75
C GLN A 7 -4.93 -23.75 36.65
N PRO A 8 -5.90 -23.52 35.73
CA PRO A 8 -6.08 -24.40 34.61
C PRO A 8 -4.81 -24.34 33.76
N ARG A 9 -4.10 -25.47 33.73
CA ARG A 9 -2.91 -25.66 32.93
C ARG A 9 -3.37 -25.79 31.48
N GLU A 10 -3.44 -24.67 30.77
CA GLU A 10 -3.77 -24.64 29.35
C GLU A 10 -2.60 -25.24 28.55
N LEU A 11 -2.57 -26.57 28.48
CA LEU A 11 -1.70 -27.35 27.63
C LEU A 11 -2.31 -27.42 26.22
N THR A 12 -2.62 -26.28 25.61
CA THR A 12 -2.94 -26.28 24.19
C THR A 12 -1.61 -26.36 23.43
N PRO A 13 -1.34 -27.44 22.69
CA PRO A 13 -0.20 -27.43 21.77
C PRO A 13 -0.54 -26.42 20.68
N ARG A 14 -0.04 -25.18 20.85
CA ARG A 14 0.00 -24.20 19.75
C ARG A 14 0.95 -24.77 18.71
N VAL A 15 0.39 -25.49 17.74
CA VAL A 15 1.06 -25.80 16.48
C VAL A 15 1.30 -24.46 15.81
N ARG A 16 2.41 -23.81 16.16
CA ARG A 16 2.96 -22.69 15.40
C ARG A 16 3.46 -23.32 14.11
N LEU A 17 2.56 -23.38 13.11
CA LEU A 17 2.96 -23.59 11.74
C LEU A 17 4.02 -22.50 11.47
N TYR A 18 5.29 -22.89 11.38
CA TYR A 18 6.37 -21.97 11.10
C TYR A 18 6.20 -21.54 9.64
N TYR A 19 5.45 -20.46 9.46
CA TYR A 19 5.17 -19.89 8.16
C TYR A 19 6.37 -19.04 7.77
N ASP A 20 7.09 -19.45 6.73
CA ASP A 20 8.23 -18.70 6.20
C ASP A 20 7.71 -17.52 5.36
N PRO A 21 7.75 -16.29 5.89
CA PRO A 21 7.14 -15.12 5.23
C PRO A 21 7.89 -14.72 3.95
N GLU A 22 9.16 -15.11 3.80
CA GLU A 22 10.01 -14.73 2.65
C GLU A 22 9.76 -15.63 1.44
N ALA A 23 9.63 -16.95 1.66
CA ALA A 23 9.26 -17.90 0.61
C ALA A 23 7.85 -17.61 0.08
N PHE A 24 6.91 -17.35 0.99
CA PHE A 24 5.54 -17.02 0.62
C PHE A 24 5.42 -15.65 -0.06
N GLY A 25 6.25 -14.69 0.36
CA GLY A 25 6.27 -13.36 -0.24
C GLY A 25 6.61 -13.39 -1.73
N ARG A 26 7.62 -14.19 -2.09
CA ARG A 26 8.04 -14.45 -3.47
C ARG A 26 7.00 -15.22 -4.26
N LEU A 27 6.35 -16.23 -3.65
CA LEU A 27 5.29 -17.01 -4.29
C LEU A 27 4.07 -16.13 -4.62
N SER A 28 3.62 -15.33 -3.66
CA SER A 28 2.47 -14.42 -3.84
C SER A 28 2.70 -13.42 -4.96
N GLU A 29 3.89 -12.83 -5.04
CA GLU A 29 4.21 -11.85 -6.08
C GLU A 29 4.27 -12.50 -7.47
N ARG A 30 4.75 -13.75 -7.55
CA ARG A 30 4.72 -14.54 -8.78
C ARG A 30 3.29 -14.87 -9.22
N ILE A 31 2.44 -15.28 -8.27
CA ILE A 31 1.02 -15.57 -8.50
C ILE A 31 0.28 -14.32 -8.94
N ALA A 32 0.49 -13.17 -8.27
CA ALA A 32 -0.14 -11.90 -8.63
C ALA A 32 0.23 -11.45 -10.06
N ARG A 33 1.51 -11.53 -10.43
CA ARG A 33 1.96 -11.26 -11.81
C ARG A 33 1.37 -12.25 -12.82
N PHE A 34 1.23 -13.51 -12.43
CA PHE A 34 0.72 -14.56 -13.31
C PHE A 34 -0.79 -14.43 -13.56
N LEU A 35 -1.61 -14.27 -12.51
CA LEU A 35 -3.06 -14.09 -12.63
C LEU A 35 -3.45 -12.72 -13.21
N GLY A 36 -2.67 -11.67 -12.98
CA GLY A 36 -2.95 -10.33 -13.51
C GLY A 36 -2.67 -10.18 -15.01
N THR A 37 -2.09 -11.19 -15.67
CA THR A 37 -1.71 -11.11 -17.08
C THR A 37 -2.76 -11.78 -17.96
N ALA A 38 -3.20 -11.09 -19.04
CA ALA A 38 -4.15 -11.63 -20.03
C ALA A 38 -3.72 -12.98 -20.66
N ARG A 39 -2.42 -13.27 -20.64
CA ARG A 39 -1.81 -14.53 -21.08
C ARG A 39 -2.34 -15.76 -20.32
N PHE A 40 -2.68 -15.63 -19.03
CA PHE A 40 -3.22 -16.75 -18.24
C PHE A 40 -4.59 -17.18 -18.76
N ILE A 41 -5.47 -16.22 -19.04
CA ILE A 41 -6.81 -16.46 -19.57
C ILE A 41 -6.69 -17.15 -20.94
N VAL A 42 -5.84 -16.62 -21.84
CA VAL A 42 -5.61 -17.22 -23.16
C VAL A 42 -5.13 -18.67 -23.05
N TYR A 43 -4.14 -18.94 -22.18
CA TYR A 43 -3.64 -20.29 -21.95
C TYR A 43 -4.75 -21.24 -21.44
N MET A 44 -5.55 -20.79 -20.47
CA MET A 44 -6.66 -21.59 -19.92
C MET A 44 -7.74 -21.87 -20.97
N THR A 45 -8.10 -20.88 -21.79
CA THR A 45 -9.05 -21.09 -22.89
C THR A 45 -8.52 -22.10 -23.89
N VAL A 46 -7.26 -21.97 -24.32
CA VAL A 46 -6.62 -22.92 -25.26
C VAL A 46 -6.59 -24.32 -24.66
N PHE A 47 -6.22 -24.46 -23.39
CA PHE A 47 -6.19 -25.75 -22.69
C PHE A 47 -7.57 -26.42 -22.68
N VAL A 48 -8.63 -25.69 -22.30
CA VAL A 48 -10.01 -26.20 -22.30
C VAL A 48 -10.47 -26.55 -23.72
N SER A 49 -10.19 -25.71 -24.71
CA SER A 49 -10.53 -25.98 -26.12
C SER A 49 -9.83 -27.24 -26.65
N VAL A 50 -8.54 -27.40 -26.38
CA VAL A 50 -7.77 -28.58 -26.80
C VAL A 50 -8.32 -29.85 -26.13
N TRP A 51 -8.65 -29.80 -24.84
CA TRP A 51 -9.25 -30.93 -24.13
C TRP A 51 -10.61 -31.34 -24.72
N LEU A 52 -11.46 -30.36 -25.01
CA LEU A 52 -12.79 -30.56 -25.58
C LEU A 52 -12.68 -31.21 -26.96
N VAL A 53 -11.81 -30.69 -27.83
CA VAL A 53 -11.55 -31.23 -29.17
C VAL A 53 -10.98 -32.65 -29.06
N TRP A 54 -9.96 -32.87 -28.24
CA TRP A 54 -9.36 -34.19 -28.08
C TRP A 54 -10.37 -35.26 -27.63
N ASN A 55 -11.20 -34.94 -26.63
CA ASN A 55 -12.22 -35.88 -26.15
C ASN A 55 -13.40 -36.05 -27.11
N SER A 56 -13.72 -35.04 -27.92
CA SER A 56 -14.82 -35.13 -28.89
C SER A 56 -14.45 -35.89 -30.16
N PHE A 57 -13.18 -35.87 -30.58
CA PHE A 57 -12.73 -36.48 -31.84
C PHE A 57 -12.08 -37.85 -31.66
N THR A 58 -11.79 -38.27 -30.43
CA THR A 58 -11.23 -39.60 -30.19
C THR A 58 -12.35 -40.64 -29.97
N PRO A 59 -12.33 -41.80 -30.65
CA PRO A 59 -13.32 -42.85 -30.45
C PRO A 59 -13.22 -43.51 -29.06
N TYR A 60 -12.08 -43.35 -28.38
CA TYR A 60 -11.87 -43.73 -26.98
C TYR A 60 -12.02 -42.49 -26.09
N ALA A 61 -13.23 -41.96 -25.98
CA ALA A 61 -13.51 -40.77 -25.17
C ALA A 61 -13.12 -41.03 -23.71
N PHE A 62 -11.99 -40.45 -23.28
CA PHE A 62 -11.49 -40.55 -21.92
C PHE A 62 -12.41 -39.82 -20.93
N ASP A 63 -13.07 -38.75 -21.41
CA ASP A 63 -14.03 -37.93 -20.69
C ASP A 63 -15.24 -37.63 -21.60
N PRO A 64 -16.22 -38.55 -21.71
CA PRO A 64 -17.43 -38.34 -22.49
C PRO A 64 -18.27 -37.17 -21.96
N TYR A 65 -19.13 -36.59 -22.80
CA TYR A 65 -20.09 -35.56 -22.39
C TYR A 65 -20.90 -36.07 -21.17
N PRO A 66 -20.86 -35.40 -20.00
CA PRO A 66 -20.69 -33.95 -19.77
C PRO A 66 -19.30 -33.47 -19.29
N PHE A 67 -18.20 -34.19 -19.57
CA PHE A 67 -16.83 -33.83 -19.18
C PHE A 67 -16.60 -33.75 -17.66
N ILE A 68 -16.84 -34.87 -16.96
CA ILE A 68 -16.76 -34.93 -15.50
C ILE A 68 -15.33 -34.72 -15.00
N PHE A 69 -14.31 -35.23 -15.70
CA PHE A 69 -12.92 -35.07 -15.29
C PHE A 69 -12.46 -33.62 -15.40
N LEU A 70 -12.78 -32.95 -16.51
CA LEU A 70 -12.48 -31.53 -16.67
C LEU A 70 -13.17 -30.70 -15.58
N THR A 71 -14.43 -31.01 -15.28
CA THR A 71 -15.20 -30.31 -14.24
C THR A 71 -14.60 -30.51 -12.84
N LEU A 72 -14.20 -31.74 -12.50
CA LEU A 72 -13.54 -32.05 -11.22
C LEU A 72 -12.19 -31.36 -11.08
N MET A 73 -11.42 -31.29 -12.17
CA MET A 73 -10.12 -30.62 -12.15
C MET A 73 -10.27 -29.11 -11.97
N LEU A 74 -11.21 -28.48 -12.67
CA LEU A 74 -11.49 -27.04 -12.52
C LEU A 74 -12.04 -26.71 -11.12
N SER A 75 -12.91 -27.55 -10.55
CA SER A 75 -13.41 -27.34 -9.20
C SER A 75 -12.32 -27.47 -8.14
N LEU A 76 -11.42 -28.45 -8.29
CA LEU A 76 -10.24 -28.59 -7.44
C LEU A 76 -9.30 -27.39 -7.59
N GLN A 77 -9.06 -26.93 -8.82
CA GLN A 77 -8.24 -25.75 -9.10
C GLN A 77 -8.80 -24.52 -8.35
N ALA A 78 -10.11 -24.27 -8.44
CA ALA A 78 -10.74 -23.17 -7.73
C ALA A 78 -10.65 -23.32 -6.20
N SER A 79 -10.84 -24.54 -5.68
CA SER A 79 -10.76 -24.83 -4.25
C SER A 79 -9.37 -24.59 -3.66
N TYR A 80 -8.30 -24.90 -4.39
CA TYR A 80 -6.92 -24.62 -3.94
C TYR A 80 -6.48 -23.17 -4.18
N ALA A 81 -7.05 -22.50 -5.19
CA ALA A 81 -6.78 -21.09 -5.44
C ALA A 81 -7.31 -20.20 -4.30
N ALA A 82 -8.51 -20.48 -3.78
CA ALA A 82 -9.14 -19.69 -2.72
C ALA A 82 -8.27 -19.48 -1.45
N PRO A 83 -7.73 -20.52 -0.79
CA PRO A 83 -6.88 -20.34 0.39
C PRO A 83 -5.58 -19.63 0.04
N LEU A 84 -4.96 -19.93 -1.11
CA LEU A 84 -3.76 -19.25 -1.58
C LEU A 84 -3.98 -17.75 -1.78
N ILE A 85 -5.12 -17.37 -2.36
CA ILE A 85 -5.54 -15.98 -2.56
C ILE A 85 -5.80 -15.32 -1.21
N LEU A 86 -6.52 -15.96 -0.29
CA LEU A 86 -6.79 -15.43 1.05
C LEU A 86 -5.50 -15.17 1.84
N LEU A 87 -4.54 -16.09 1.76
CA LEU A 87 -3.21 -15.92 2.37
C LEU A 87 -2.42 -14.77 1.70
N ALA A 88 -2.53 -14.62 0.37
CA ALA A 88 -1.92 -13.50 -0.34
C ALA A 88 -2.56 -12.15 0.04
N GLN A 89 -3.88 -12.13 0.22
CA GLN A 89 -4.67 -10.96 0.62
C GLN A 89 -4.37 -10.52 2.05
N ASN A 90 -4.32 -11.45 3.03
CA ASN A 90 -3.99 -11.11 4.42
C ASN A 90 -2.65 -10.37 4.52
N ARG A 91 -1.65 -10.81 3.74
CA ARG A 91 -0.34 -10.16 3.75
C ARG A 91 -0.32 -8.82 3.00
N GLN A 92 -1.13 -8.66 1.95
CA GLN A 92 -1.32 -7.34 1.32
C GLN A 92 -1.94 -6.37 2.33
N ALA A 93 -2.98 -6.79 3.04
CA ALA A 93 -3.62 -5.99 4.07
C ALA A 93 -2.66 -5.62 5.22
N ASP A 94 -1.78 -6.52 5.65
CA ASP A 94 -0.76 -6.22 6.66
C ASP A 94 0.24 -5.16 6.19
N ARG A 95 0.70 -5.23 4.92
CA ARG A 95 1.58 -4.20 4.36
C ARG A 95 0.87 -2.86 4.21
N ASP A 96 -0.35 -2.89 3.68
CA ASP A 96 -1.16 -1.69 3.45
C ASP A 96 -1.45 -0.99 4.78
N ARG A 97 -1.65 -1.75 5.86
CA ARG A 97 -1.77 -1.21 7.22
C ARG A 97 -0.50 -0.49 7.68
N VAL A 98 0.67 -1.09 7.49
CA VAL A 98 1.94 -0.44 7.87
C VAL A 98 2.18 0.84 7.08
N LEU A 99 1.91 0.81 5.77
CA LEU A 99 2.00 1.99 4.90
C LEU A 99 1.04 3.10 5.37
N TYR A 100 -0.21 2.74 5.70
CA TYR A 100 -1.19 3.69 6.21
C TYR A 100 -0.77 4.31 7.55
N GLU A 101 -0.21 3.52 8.46
CA GLU A 101 0.30 4.03 9.74
C GLU A 101 1.48 5.01 9.54
N GLN A 102 2.39 4.72 8.60
CA GLN A 102 3.49 5.63 8.25
C GLN A 102 3.00 6.91 7.58
N ASP A 103 2.05 6.80 6.66
CA ASP A 103 1.45 7.94 5.97
C ASP A 103 0.76 8.88 6.96
N ARG A 104 0.04 8.32 7.94
CA ARG A 104 -0.58 9.10 9.02
C ARG A 104 0.46 9.88 9.84
N ILE A 105 1.57 9.25 10.23
CA ILE A 105 2.65 9.92 10.99
C ILE A 105 3.29 11.02 10.15
N THR A 106 3.46 10.78 8.85
CA THR A 106 4.03 11.78 7.93
C THR A 106 3.08 12.97 7.79
N ALA A 107 1.79 12.73 7.57
CA ALA A 107 0.78 13.77 7.49
C ALA A 107 0.67 14.62 8.77
N GLU A 108 0.78 14.00 9.96
CA GLU A 108 0.81 14.72 11.23
C GLU A 108 2.04 15.65 11.35
N ARG A 109 3.22 15.19 10.87
CA ARG A 109 4.44 16.00 10.84
C ARG A 109 4.35 17.14 9.83
N ASP A 110 3.86 16.86 8.64
CA ASP A 110 3.69 17.85 7.58
C ASP A 110 2.72 18.96 8.04
N GLN A 111 1.63 18.59 8.72
CA GLN A 111 0.72 19.57 9.31
C GLN A 111 1.42 20.45 10.34
N ALA A 112 2.21 19.86 11.25
CA ALA A 112 2.96 20.62 12.25
C ALA A 112 4.01 21.56 11.62
N GLU A 113 4.69 21.11 10.57
CA GLU A 113 5.66 21.92 9.81
C GLU A 113 4.97 23.09 9.09
N ILE A 114 3.83 22.85 8.45
CA ILE A 114 3.02 23.92 7.82
C ILE A 114 2.56 24.93 8.86
N GLU A 115 2.09 24.49 10.03
CA GLU A 115 1.69 25.38 11.11
C GLU A 115 2.85 26.23 11.63
N TYR A 116 4.03 25.63 11.76
CA TYR A 116 5.26 26.32 12.16
C TYR A 116 5.66 27.38 11.12
N LEU A 117 5.76 26.98 9.85
CA LEU A 117 6.08 27.89 8.74
C LEU A 117 5.07 29.03 8.63
N THR A 118 3.78 28.76 8.84
CA THR A 118 2.73 29.78 8.83
C THR A 118 2.93 30.82 9.93
N ARG A 119 3.28 30.38 11.15
CA ARG A 119 3.59 31.30 12.26
C ARG A 119 4.85 32.12 11.98
N GLU A 120 5.86 31.49 11.41
CA GLU A 120 7.11 32.17 11.08
C GLU A 120 6.93 33.20 9.96
N ILE A 121 6.14 32.88 8.92
CA ILE A 121 5.75 33.84 7.87
C ILE A 121 4.91 34.98 8.46
N ALA A 122 3.99 34.71 9.37
CA ALA A 122 3.22 35.76 10.04
C ALA A 122 4.13 36.70 10.86
N GLY A 123 5.10 36.14 11.59
CA GLY A 123 6.13 36.89 12.30
C GLY A 123 6.99 37.73 11.35
N LEU A 124 7.49 37.14 10.27
CA LEU A 124 8.27 37.82 9.23
C LEU A 124 7.46 38.97 8.61
N ARG A 125 6.18 38.75 8.30
CA ARG A 125 5.29 39.78 7.74
C ARG A 125 5.12 40.97 8.69
N MET A 126 4.99 40.71 9.99
CA MET A 126 4.90 41.79 10.98
C MET A 126 6.21 42.57 11.06
N ALA A 127 7.35 41.88 11.17
CA ALA A 127 8.67 42.51 11.20
C ALA A 127 8.97 43.33 9.94
N VAL A 128 8.66 42.81 8.75
CA VAL A 128 8.79 43.54 7.48
C VAL A 128 7.82 44.71 7.42
N GLY A 129 6.59 44.56 7.93
CA GLY A 129 5.61 45.64 8.02
C GLY A 129 6.09 46.81 8.87
N GLU A 130 6.77 46.54 9.98
CA GLU A 130 7.37 47.55 10.86
C GLU A 130 8.58 48.24 10.20
N VAL A 131 9.49 47.51 9.55
CA VAL A 131 10.66 48.08 8.86
C VAL A 131 10.25 48.86 7.59
N ALA A 132 9.20 48.42 6.90
CA ALA A 132 8.63 49.12 5.75
C ALA A 132 7.58 50.17 6.15
N THR A 133 7.64 50.71 7.38
CA THR A 133 6.77 51.82 7.75
C THR A 133 7.03 52.98 6.79
N ARG A 134 5.97 53.52 6.20
CA ARG A 134 6.00 54.62 5.23
C ARG A 134 6.89 55.77 5.70
N ASP A 135 6.95 56.01 7.00
CA ASP A 135 7.75 57.07 7.60
C ASP A 135 9.27 56.79 7.55
N TYR A 136 9.72 55.53 7.65
CA TYR A 136 11.14 55.17 7.48
C TYR A 136 11.57 55.30 6.02
N LEU A 137 10.77 54.75 5.09
CA LEU A 137 10.99 54.91 3.65
C LEU A 137 10.98 56.39 3.24
N ARG A 138 10.09 57.19 3.83
CA ARG A 138 9.99 58.63 3.57
C ARG A 138 11.15 59.40 4.17
N ALA A 139 11.60 59.04 5.38
CA ALA A 139 12.78 59.63 6.00
C ALA A 139 14.05 59.34 5.20
N GLU A 140 14.23 58.11 4.70
CA GLU A 140 15.43 57.75 3.93
C GLU A 140 15.40 58.37 2.52
N LEU A 141 14.23 58.47 1.89
CA LEU A 141 14.06 59.24 0.64
C LEU A 141 14.34 60.73 0.83
N GLN A 142 13.86 61.34 1.93
CA GLN A 142 14.16 62.74 2.25
C GLN A 142 15.65 62.96 2.53
N ARG A 143 16.27 62.05 3.26
CA ARG A 143 17.71 62.09 3.57
C ARG A 143 18.56 62.03 2.30
N LEU A 144 18.27 61.10 1.39
CA LEU A 144 18.95 61.01 0.09
C LEU A 144 18.68 62.25 -0.77
N GLN A 145 17.48 62.82 -0.71
CA GLN A 145 17.15 64.06 -1.40
C GLN A 145 17.94 65.26 -0.85
N ASP A 146 18.06 65.39 0.47
CA ASP A 146 18.86 66.44 1.12
C ASP A 146 20.36 66.25 0.85
N GLU A 147 20.85 65.01 0.74
CA GLU A 147 22.26 64.71 0.44
C GLU A 147 22.61 65.02 -1.03
N LEU A 148 21.68 64.81 -1.97
CA LEU A 148 21.83 65.18 -3.38
C LEU A 148 21.57 66.66 -3.68
N SER A 149 20.80 67.35 -2.82
CA SER A 149 20.52 68.79 -2.94
C SER A 149 21.41 69.67 -2.05
N GLY A 150 22.15 69.06 -1.12
CA GLY A 150 23.29 69.66 -0.44
C GLY A 150 24.35 70.07 -1.47
N PRO A 151 24.97 71.26 -1.30
CA PRO A 151 25.60 72.00 -2.38
C PRO A 151 26.73 71.20 -3.04
N ALA A 152 26.55 70.92 -4.35
CA ALA A 152 27.67 70.75 -5.25
C ALA A 152 28.54 72.00 -5.13
N SER A 153 29.75 71.80 -4.59
CA SER A 153 30.82 72.80 -4.61
C SER A 153 31.37 72.94 -6.02
#